data_AF-A0A523VKX2-F1
#
_entry.id   AF-A0A523VKX2-F1
#
_cell.length_a   1.000
_cell.length_b   1.000
_cell.length_c   1.000
_cell.angle_alpha   90.00
_cell.angle_beta   90.00
_cell.angle_gamma   90.00
#
_symmetry.space_group_name_H-M   'P 1'
#
loop_
_entity.id
_entity.type
_entity.pdbx_description
1 polymer ?
#
loop_
_entity_poly.entity_id
_entity_poly.type
_entity_poly.pdbx_seq_one_letter_code
_entity_poly.pdbx_strand_id
1 'polypeptide(L)'
;KSFQNVIAQVAILAMFFPVVAGVSGSAGTQALTVIVRGLSLGELVPQDGLRALGREVSIGLANGVVVGSLVAVAAMLLGGPPTLGLVAGLATLLNMIAAGVAGAVVPMVMQALKVDPALASPILVTTITDACGYSVYLGLATLLLARLV
;
A
#
# COMPACT_ATOMS: atom_id res chain seq x y z
N LYS A 1 -25.59 8.83 -23.05
CA LYS A 1 -24.67 9.85 -22.48
C LYS A 1 -24.51 9.77 -20.96
N SER A 2 -25.50 9.30 -20.16
CA SER A 2 -25.38 9.24 -18.68
C SER A 2 -24.23 8.37 -18.15
N PHE A 3 -23.96 7.21 -18.77
CA PHE A 3 -22.91 6.30 -18.30
C PHE A 3 -21.50 6.63 -18.79
N GLN A 4 -21.34 7.47 -19.81
CA GLN A 4 -20.01 7.80 -20.35
C GLN A 4 -19.12 8.48 -19.32
N ASN A 5 -19.69 9.36 -18.49
CA ASN A 5 -18.94 10.04 -17.43
C ASN A 5 -18.50 9.07 -16.31
N VAL A 6 -19.38 8.15 -15.90
CA VAL A 6 -19.06 7.14 -14.89
C VAL A 6 -18.00 6.17 -15.41
N ILE A 7 -18.15 5.70 -16.65
CA ILE A 7 -17.18 4.80 -17.29
C ILE A 7 -15.81 5.49 -17.44
N ALA A 8 -15.78 6.78 -17.82
CA ALA A 8 -14.55 7.53 -17.91
C ALA A 8 -13.85 7.67 -16.55
N GLN A 9 -14.60 7.95 -15.47
CA GLN A 9 -14.04 8.04 -14.12
C GLN A 9 -13.50 6.69 -13.62
N VAL A 10 -14.24 5.60 -13.83
CA VAL A 10 -13.79 4.25 -13.46
C VAL A 10 -12.55 3.85 -14.26
N ALA A 11 -12.46 4.21 -15.54
CA ALA A 11 -11.29 3.95 -16.38
C ALA A 11 -10.04 4.70 -15.89
N ILE A 12 -10.19 5.97 -15.48
CA ILE A 12 -9.09 6.75 -14.88
C ILE A 12 -8.63 6.08 -13.57
N LEU A 13 -9.55 5.66 -12.70
CA LEU A 13 -9.22 4.90 -11.47
C LEU A 13 -8.43 3.62 -11.79
N ALA A 14 -8.94 2.82 -12.72
CA ALA A 14 -8.31 1.55 -13.11
C ALA A 14 -6.89 1.74 -13.68
N MET A 15 -6.62 2.84 -14.37
CA MET A 15 -5.30 3.17 -14.91
C MET A 15 -4.23 3.33 -13.82
N PHE A 16 -4.60 3.84 -12.63
CA PHE A 16 -3.65 4.05 -11.54
C PHE A 16 -3.36 2.80 -10.73
N PHE A 17 -4.23 1.80 -10.78
CA PHE A 17 -4.11 0.61 -9.95
C PHE A 17 -2.76 -0.14 -10.15
N PRO A 18 -2.27 -0.39 -11.38
CA PRO A 18 -0.98 -1.05 -11.60
C PRO A 18 0.21 -0.26 -11.04
N VAL A 19 0.17 1.07 -11.13
CA VAL A 19 1.23 1.94 -10.62
C VAL A 19 1.26 1.87 -9.09
N VAL A 20 0.08 1.98 -8.46
CA VAL A 20 -0.05 1.91 -7.00
C VAL A 20 0.38 0.54 -6.48
N ALA A 21 -0.07 -0.55 -7.13
CA ALA A 21 0.32 -1.91 -6.79
C ALA A 21 1.85 -2.12 -6.92
N GLY A 22 2.45 -1.67 -8.03
CA GLY A 22 3.89 -1.82 -8.28
C GLY A 22 4.77 -1.09 -7.27
N VAL A 23 4.42 0.16 -6.93
CA VAL A 23 5.18 0.94 -5.93
C VAL A 23 5.00 0.35 -4.53
N SER A 24 3.77 -0.09 -4.19
CA SER A 24 3.45 -0.71 -2.88
C SER A 24 4.12 -2.06 -2.68
N GLY A 25 4.11 -2.92 -3.70
CA GLY A 25 4.82 -4.19 -3.66
C GLY A 25 6.33 -4.01 -3.50
N SER A 26 6.90 -3.00 -4.18
CA SER A 26 8.33 -2.67 -4.07
C SER A 26 8.70 -2.16 -2.67
N ALA A 27 7.89 -1.25 -2.11
CA ALA A 27 8.07 -0.74 -0.75
C ALA A 27 7.93 -1.85 0.29
N GLY A 28 6.94 -2.73 0.15
CA GLY A 28 6.75 -3.89 1.04
C GLY A 28 7.92 -4.87 0.97
N THR A 29 8.45 -5.12 -0.23
CA THR A 29 9.64 -5.97 -0.43
C THR A 29 10.88 -5.35 0.21
N GLN A 30 11.02 -4.02 0.13
CA GLN A 30 12.10 -3.30 0.80
C GLN A 30 11.99 -3.45 2.33
N ALA A 31 10.81 -3.22 2.90
CA ALA A 31 10.55 -3.40 4.33
C ALA A 31 10.85 -4.83 4.78
N LEU A 32 10.39 -5.83 4.01
CA LEU A 32 10.70 -7.25 4.24
C LEU A 32 12.21 -7.51 4.27
N THR A 33 12.95 -6.98 3.31
CA THR A 33 14.40 -7.18 3.22
C THR A 33 15.13 -6.58 4.43
N VAL A 34 14.74 -5.37 4.84
CA VAL A 34 15.33 -4.68 6.00
C VAL A 34 15.06 -5.45 7.29
N ILE A 35 13.83 -5.95 7.46
CA ILE A 35 13.42 -6.65 8.67
C ILE A 35 14.08 -8.04 8.72
N VAL A 36 14.05 -8.82 7.65
CA VAL A 36 14.77 -10.11 7.57
C VAL A 36 16.25 -9.94 7.88
N ARG A 37 16.89 -8.90 7.35
CA ARG A 37 18.30 -8.60 7.63
C ARG A 37 18.54 -8.26 9.10
N GLY A 38 17.71 -7.42 9.70
CA GLY A 38 17.89 -7.08 11.11
C GLY A 38 17.62 -8.27 12.03
N LEU A 39 16.68 -9.16 11.67
CA LEU A 39 16.43 -10.42 12.39
C LEU A 39 17.61 -11.39 12.25
N SER A 40 18.23 -11.51 11.07
CA SER A 40 19.34 -12.43 10.82
C SER A 40 20.67 -11.95 11.43
N LEU A 41 20.88 -10.64 11.50
CA LEU A 41 22.04 -10.04 12.18
C LEU A 41 21.88 -9.93 13.70
N GLY A 42 20.71 -10.27 14.25
CA GLY A 42 20.42 -10.15 15.68
C GLY A 42 20.26 -8.70 16.16
N GLU A 43 20.15 -7.74 15.24
CA GLU A 43 19.91 -6.32 15.54
C GLU A 43 18.46 -6.06 15.94
N LEU A 44 17.53 -6.92 15.51
CA LEU A 44 16.13 -6.90 15.89
C LEU A 44 15.81 -8.08 16.80
N VAL A 45 15.54 -7.78 18.07
CA VAL A 45 15.05 -8.75 19.04
C VAL A 45 13.51 -8.75 18.99
N PRO A 46 12.80 -9.89 19.18
CA PRO A 46 11.34 -9.93 19.14
C PRO A 46 10.62 -8.90 20.03
N GLN A 47 11.25 -8.47 21.14
CA GLN A 47 10.76 -7.40 22.02
C GLN A 47 10.81 -5.99 21.40
N ASP A 48 11.64 -5.76 20.38
CA ASP A 48 11.70 -4.53 19.59
C ASP A 48 10.71 -4.51 18.42
N GLY A 49 9.94 -5.59 18.24
CA GLY A 49 9.04 -5.75 17.10
C GLY A 49 8.06 -4.61 16.90
N LEU A 50 7.48 -4.08 17.99
CA LEU A 50 6.56 -2.93 17.92
C LEU A 50 7.28 -1.65 17.47
N ARG A 51 8.54 -1.46 17.87
CA ARG A 51 9.35 -0.30 17.47
C ARG A 51 9.73 -0.39 15.98
N ALA A 52 10.06 -1.60 15.51
CA ALA A 52 10.31 -1.88 14.10
C ALA A 52 9.07 -1.60 13.24
N LEU A 53 7.91 -2.10 13.69
CA LEU A 53 6.63 -1.85 13.02
C LEU A 53 6.29 -0.36 12.97
N GLY A 54 6.47 0.37 14.06
CA GLY A 54 6.25 1.81 14.10
C GLY A 54 7.15 2.58 13.13
N ARG A 55 8.40 2.15 12.97
CA ARG A 55 9.31 2.70 11.95
C ARG A 55 8.80 2.44 10.54
N GLU A 56 8.39 1.23 10.22
CA GLU A 56 7.88 0.91 8.87
C GLU A 56 6.54 1.62 8.57
N VAL A 57 5.68 1.78 9.57
CA VAL A 57 4.47 2.62 9.43
C VAL A 57 4.85 4.07 9.14
N SER A 58 5.87 4.62 9.80
CA SER A 58 6.32 6.00 9.55
C SER A 58 6.90 6.19 8.15
N ILE A 59 7.67 5.21 7.66
CA ILE A 59 8.21 5.20 6.30
C ILE A 59 7.07 5.08 5.27
N GLY A 60 6.13 4.16 5.51
CA GLY A 60 4.93 4.00 4.70
C GLY A 60 4.07 5.25 4.66
N LEU A 61 3.93 5.97 5.77
CA LEU A 61 3.20 7.24 5.82
C LEU A 61 3.92 8.34 5.03
N ALA A 62 5.24 8.48 5.21
CA ALA A 62 6.03 9.47 4.47
C ALA A 62 5.98 9.22 2.95
N ASN A 63 6.23 7.97 2.53
CA ASN A 63 6.13 7.58 1.12
C ASN A 63 4.69 7.68 0.61
N GLY A 64 3.70 7.33 1.43
CA GLY A 64 2.28 7.42 1.12
C GLY A 64 1.81 8.85 0.86
N VAL A 65 2.30 9.83 1.62
CA VAL A 65 2.00 11.25 1.37
C VAL A 65 2.61 11.71 0.06
N VAL A 66 3.89 11.39 -0.19
CA VAL A 66 4.58 11.79 -1.42
C VAL A 66 3.94 11.14 -2.64
N VAL A 67 3.84 9.81 -2.67
CA VAL A 67 3.30 9.08 -3.82
C VAL A 67 1.80 9.33 -3.96
N GLY A 68 1.05 9.36 -2.86
CA GLY A 68 -0.39 9.64 -2.88
C GLY A 68 -0.72 11.03 -3.41
N SER A 69 0.05 12.06 -3.06
CA SER A 69 -0.12 13.41 -3.62
C SER A 69 0.18 13.44 -5.12
N LEU A 70 1.23 12.75 -5.58
CA LEU A 70 1.53 12.62 -7.01
C LEU A 70 0.41 11.92 -7.78
N VAL A 71 -0.14 10.83 -7.24
CA VAL A 71 -1.28 10.10 -7.86
C VAL A 71 -2.52 10.99 -7.89
N ALA A 72 -2.81 11.74 -6.81
CA ALA A 72 -3.96 12.65 -6.76
C ALA A 72 -3.86 13.74 -7.84
N VAL A 73 -2.68 14.37 -7.97
CA VAL A 73 -2.44 15.40 -9.00
C VAL A 73 -2.53 14.80 -10.39
N ALA A 74 -1.90 13.64 -10.63
CA ALA A 74 -1.95 12.97 -11.92
C ALA A 74 -3.40 12.62 -12.33
N ALA A 75 -4.22 12.16 -11.39
CA ALA A 75 -5.62 11.83 -11.65
C ALA A 75 -6.45 13.07 -12.04
N MET A 76 -6.15 14.23 -11.46
CA MET A 76 -6.80 15.49 -11.83
C MET A 76 -6.33 15.98 -13.22
N LEU A 77 -5.04 15.84 -13.54
CA LEU A 77 -4.48 16.21 -14.84
C LEU A 77 -5.03 15.35 -16.00
N LEU A 78 -5.41 14.11 -15.71
CA LEU A 78 -6.05 13.21 -16.67
C LEU A 78 -7.57 13.43 -16.84
N GLY A 79 -8.11 14.54 -16.30
CA GLY A 79 -9.51 14.91 -16.45
C GLY A 79 -10.44 14.30 -15.39
N GLY A 80 -9.89 13.70 -14.34
CA GLY A 80 -10.67 13.26 -13.18
C GLY A 80 -11.12 14.45 -12.32
N PRO A 81 -12.32 14.41 -11.71
CA PRO A 81 -12.73 15.44 -10.76
C PRO A 81 -11.83 15.42 -9.51
N PRO A 82 -11.73 16.51 -8.73
CA PRO A 82 -10.90 16.58 -7.53
C PRO A 82 -11.19 15.47 -6.51
N THR A 83 -12.44 15.03 -6.44
CA THR A 83 -12.89 13.92 -5.57
C THR A 83 -12.24 12.59 -5.97
N LEU A 84 -12.06 12.35 -7.27
CA LEU A 84 -11.39 11.18 -7.81
C LEU A 84 -9.90 11.18 -7.45
N GLY A 85 -9.25 12.34 -7.61
CA GLY A 85 -7.86 12.52 -7.19
C GLY A 85 -7.67 12.25 -5.70
N LEU A 86 -8.58 12.74 -4.86
CA LEU A 86 -8.54 12.50 -3.42
C LEU A 86 -8.69 11.01 -3.08
N VAL A 87 -9.63 10.30 -3.72
CA VAL A 87 -9.83 8.85 -3.54
C VAL A 87 -8.56 8.10 -3.91
N ALA A 88 -7.99 8.38 -5.09
CA ALA A 88 -6.79 7.70 -5.58
C ALA A 88 -5.58 7.97 -4.67
N GLY A 89 -5.39 9.22 -4.23
CA GLY A 89 -4.30 9.61 -3.33
C GLY A 89 -4.42 8.96 -1.95
N LEU A 90 -5.60 9.00 -1.33
CA LEU A 90 -5.84 8.36 -0.02
C LEU A 90 -5.70 6.84 -0.09
N ALA A 91 -6.21 6.21 -1.15
CA ALA A 91 -6.06 4.78 -1.34
C ALA A 91 -4.58 4.39 -1.47
N THR A 92 -3.80 5.19 -2.21
CA THR A 92 -2.35 4.99 -2.35
C THR A 92 -1.61 5.13 -1.02
N LEU A 93 -1.97 6.15 -0.22
CA LEU A 93 -1.39 6.37 1.10
C LEU A 93 -1.65 5.18 2.03
N LEU A 94 -2.89 4.72 2.11
CA LEU A 94 -3.25 3.57 2.94
C LEU A 94 -2.60 2.29 2.46
N ASN A 95 -2.45 2.10 1.14
CA ASN A 95 -1.77 0.94 0.58
C ASN A 95 -0.25 0.95 0.89
N MET A 96 0.39 2.13 0.89
CA MET A 96 1.78 2.29 1.32
C MET A 96 2.00 1.90 2.77
N ILE A 97 1.08 2.30 3.66
CA ILE A 97 1.14 1.90 5.07
C ILE A 97 0.96 0.39 5.19
N ALA A 98 -0.02 -0.18 4.49
CA ALA A 98 -0.24 -1.63 4.47
C ALA A 98 1.00 -2.40 3.96
N ALA A 99 1.72 -1.86 2.96
CA ALA A 99 2.95 -2.44 2.46
C ALA A 99 4.07 -2.48 3.49
N GLY A 100 4.32 -1.37 4.20
CA GLY A 100 5.31 -1.34 5.28
C GLY A 100 4.96 -2.31 6.42
N VAL A 101 3.67 -2.35 6.80
CA VAL A 101 3.16 -3.28 7.82
C VAL A 101 3.34 -4.73 7.37
N ALA A 102 2.91 -5.09 6.17
CA ALA A 102 3.05 -6.45 5.64
C ALA A 102 4.52 -6.87 5.54
N GLY A 103 5.38 -5.98 5.06
CA GLY A 103 6.82 -6.22 4.97
C GLY A 103 7.48 -6.46 6.33
N ALA A 104 7.01 -5.80 7.40
CA ALA A 104 7.51 -6.03 8.75
C ALA A 104 6.90 -7.28 9.41
N VAL A 105 5.59 -7.42 9.36
CA VAL A 105 4.85 -8.43 10.11
C VAL A 105 5.14 -9.84 9.58
N VAL A 106 5.23 -10.04 8.26
CA VAL A 106 5.46 -11.36 7.67
C VAL A 106 6.71 -12.05 8.23
N PRO A 107 7.92 -11.47 8.13
CA PRO A 107 9.13 -12.10 8.69
C PRO A 107 9.12 -12.19 10.22
N MET A 108 8.55 -11.21 10.92
CA MET A 108 8.43 -11.25 12.38
C MET A 108 7.54 -12.40 12.87
N VAL A 109 6.41 -12.64 12.19
CA VAL A 109 5.51 -13.77 12.48
C VAL A 109 6.20 -15.09 12.18
N MET A 110 6.95 -15.19 11.07
CA MET A 110 7.73 -16.41 10.78
C MET A 110 8.74 -16.71 11.89
N GLN A 111 9.46 -15.69 12.38
CA GLN A 111 10.38 -15.85 13.52
C GLN A 111 9.66 -16.32 14.78
N ALA A 112 8.50 -15.74 15.09
CA ALA A 112 7.69 -16.12 16.26
C ALA A 112 7.22 -17.59 16.17
N LEU A 113 6.94 -18.07 14.95
CA LEU A 113 6.60 -19.46 14.67
C LEU A 113 7.83 -20.39 14.57
N LYS A 114 9.04 -19.89 14.83
CA LYS A 114 10.32 -20.61 14.70
C LYS A 114 10.60 -21.11 13.28
N VAL A 115 10.03 -20.44 12.28
CA VAL A 115 10.35 -20.61 10.86
C VAL A 115 11.40 -19.59 10.47
N ASP A 116 12.35 -19.97 9.61
CA ASP A 116 13.40 -19.07 9.13
C ASP A 116 12.78 -17.85 8.41
N PRO A 117 12.96 -16.62 8.93
CA PRO A 117 12.43 -15.39 8.30
C PRO A 117 13.00 -15.15 6.90
N ALA A 118 14.15 -15.71 6.54
CA ALA A 118 14.70 -15.62 5.20
C ALA A 118 13.85 -16.34 4.14
N LEU A 119 12.96 -17.25 4.58
CA LEU A 119 11.96 -17.88 3.72
C LEU A 119 10.75 -16.98 3.45
N ALA A 120 10.68 -15.78 4.05
CA ALA A 120 9.62 -14.82 3.78
C ALA A 120 9.68 -14.40 2.30
N SER A 121 8.72 -14.89 1.53
CA SER A 121 8.67 -14.63 0.10
C SER A 121 8.16 -13.21 -0.19
N PRO A 122 8.87 -12.41 -1.01
CA PRO A 122 8.35 -11.14 -1.52
C PRO A 122 6.98 -11.29 -2.19
N ILE A 123 6.71 -12.45 -2.81
CA ILE A 123 5.44 -12.76 -3.47
C ILE A 123 4.28 -12.72 -2.47
N LEU A 124 4.49 -13.22 -1.25
CA LEU A 124 3.45 -13.19 -0.20
C LEU A 124 3.14 -11.75 0.21
N VAL A 125 4.16 -10.93 0.39
CA VAL A 125 3.98 -9.50 0.72
C VAL A 125 3.23 -8.79 -0.40
N THR A 126 3.64 -8.98 -1.66
CA THR A 126 2.94 -8.37 -2.80
C THR A 126 1.49 -8.83 -2.91
N THR A 127 1.20 -10.10 -2.60
CA THR A 127 -0.18 -10.61 -2.61
C THR A 127 -1.04 -9.93 -1.54
N ILE A 128 -0.48 -9.75 -0.33
CA ILE A 128 -1.16 -9.05 0.76
C ILE A 128 -1.40 -7.60 0.38
N THR A 129 -0.40 -6.90 -0.18
CA THR A 129 -0.55 -5.50 -0.59
C THR A 129 -1.53 -5.33 -1.73
N ASP A 130 -1.61 -6.27 -2.67
CA ASP A 130 -2.57 -6.20 -3.77
C ASP A 130 -3.99 -6.40 -3.26
N ALA A 131 -4.21 -7.39 -2.39
CA ALA A 131 -5.51 -7.65 -1.80
C ALA A 131 -5.98 -6.49 -0.90
N CYS A 132 -5.10 -5.97 -0.04
CA CYS A 132 -5.38 -4.81 0.81
C CYS A 132 -5.61 -3.56 -0.03
N GLY A 133 -4.72 -3.28 -0.97
CA GLY A 133 -4.78 -2.12 -1.85
C GLY A 133 -6.07 -2.10 -2.65
N TYR A 134 -6.42 -3.20 -3.30
CA TYR A 134 -7.67 -3.32 -4.05
C TYR A 134 -8.90 -3.14 -3.16
N SER A 135 -8.90 -3.73 -1.96
CA SER A 135 -10.00 -3.62 -1.00
C SER A 135 -10.19 -2.18 -0.52
N VAL A 136 -9.09 -1.49 -0.19
CA VAL A 136 -9.11 -0.08 0.21
C VAL A 136 -9.57 0.81 -0.94
N TYR A 137 -9.09 0.54 -2.15
CA TYR A 137 -9.44 1.28 -3.35
C TYR A 137 -10.94 1.19 -3.64
N LEU A 138 -11.49 -0.03 -3.65
CA LEU A 138 -12.93 -0.26 -3.85
C LEU A 138 -13.76 0.29 -2.68
N GLY A 139 -13.31 0.14 -1.44
CA GLY A 139 -13.99 0.66 -0.27
C GLY A 139 -14.12 2.18 -0.29
N LEU A 140 -13.00 2.88 -0.58
CA LEU A 140 -13.00 4.34 -0.71
C LEU A 140 -13.78 4.82 -1.92
N ALA A 141 -13.64 4.15 -3.07
CA ALA A 141 -14.44 4.44 -4.25
C ALA A 141 -15.93 4.32 -3.95
N THR A 142 -16.36 3.24 -3.27
CA THR A 142 -17.77 3.05 -2.91
C THR A 142 -18.26 4.11 -1.93
N LEU A 143 -17.52 4.40 -0.86
CA LEU A 143 -17.92 5.38 0.15
C LEU A 143 -17.99 6.81 -0.37
N LEU A 144 -17.04 7.21 -1.24
CA LEU A 144 -16.92 8.57 -1.72
C LEU A 144 -17.66 8.81 -3.04
N LEU A 145 -17.72 7.84 -3.97
CA LEU A 145 -18.55 7.97 -5.18
C LEU A 145 -20.04 7.77 -4.89
N ALA A 146 -20.43 6.94 -3.91
CA ALA A 146 -21.85 6.81 -3.54
C ALA A 146 -22.42 8.08 -2.88
N ARG A 147 -21.56 9.02 -2.43
CA ARG A 147 -21.98 10.36 -2.00
C ARG A 147 -22.04 11.39 -3.14
N LEU A 148 -21.62 11.01 -4.36
CA LEU A 148 -21.56 11.88 -5.55
C LEU A 148 -22.61 11.51 -6.62
N VAL A 149 -23.34 10.42 -6.43
CA VAL A 149 -24.52 10.02 -7.23
C VAL A 149 -25.77 10.33 -6.41
#